data_AF-A0A0F9X4M8-F1
#
_entry.id   AF-A0A0F9X4M8-F1
#
_cell.length_a   1.000
_cell.length_b   1.000
_cell.length_c   1.000
_cell.angle_alpha   90.00
_cell.angle_beta   90.00
_cell.angle_gamma   90.00
#
_symmetry.space_group_name_H-M   'P 1'
#
loop_
_entity.id
_entity.type
_entity.pdbx_description
1 polymer ?
#
loop_
_entity_poly.entity_id
_entity_poly.type
_entity_poly.pdbx_seq_one_letter_code
_entity_poly.pdbx_strand_id
1 'polypeptide(L)'
;MGLRPKPVAMHKGKLHWIDHDEVTLTSFLWNFPANVGKETPALTIVAEIETLHSCAFPGFFKPSIQEVWNQIPELFKDIDLHAFETNLISNDLNECLTEDQSSHIARTRFYKVK
;
A
#
# COMPACT_ATOMS: atom_id res chain seq x y z
N MET A 1 -15.13 7.71 -14.07
CA MET A 1 -13.75 7.36 -13.67
C MET A 1 -13.72 7.42 -12.15
N GLY A 2 -13.65 6.27 -11.48
CA GLY A 2 -13.54 6.22 -10.02
C GLY A 2 -12.26 6.92 -9.55
N LEU A 3 -12.34 7.60 -8.41
CA LEU A 3 -11.16 8.20 -7.78
C LEU A 3 -10.17 7.10 -7.44
N ARG A 4 -8.90 7.24 -7.87
CA ARG A 4 -7.84 6.35 -7.41
C ARG A 4 -7.44 6.75 -5.99
N PRO A 5 -7.51 5.84 -5.00
CA PRO A 5 -7.13 6.17 -3.64
C PRO A 5 -5.65 6.54 -3.60
N LYS A 6 -5.30 7.50 -2.74
CA LYS A 6 -3.93 8.00 -2.59
C LYS A 6 -3.14 7.17 -1.56
N PRO A 7 -1.84 6.95 -1.78
CA PRO A 7 -1.01 6.23 -0.82
C PRO A 7 -0.84 7.02 0.49
N VAL A 8 -0.86 6.32 1.62
CA VAL A 8 -0.53 6.85 2.94
C VAL A 8 0.43 5.91 3.67
N ALA A 9 1.19 6.46 4.60
CA ALA A 9 2.07 5.70 5.48
C ALA A 9 2.01 6.21 6.92
N MET A 10 2.25 5.29 7.85
CA MET A 10 2.40 5.60 9.26
C MET A 10 3.75 6.29 9.52
N HIS A 11 3.72 7.54 9.98
CA HIS A 11 4.90 8.30 10.39
C HIS A 11 4.65 8.92 11.77
N LYS A 12 5.52 8.62 12.74
CA LYS A 12 5.41 9.12 14.14
C LYS A 12 4.02 8.89 14.78
N GLY A 13 3.41 7.74 14.51
CA GLY A 13 2.11 7.35 15.06
C GLY A 13 0.90 7.98 14.39
N LYS A 14 1.09 8.65 13.25
CA LYS A 14 0.02 9.26 12.46
C LYS A 14 0.11 8.87 10.99
N LEU A 15 -1.02 8.87 10.28
CA LEU A 15 -1.05 8.67 8.84
C LEU A 15 -0.68 9.97 8.11
N HIS A 16 0.20 9.85 7.13
CA HIS A 16 0.62 10.93 6.26
C HIS A 16 0.44 10.52 4.81
N TRP A 17 0.09 11.48 3.95
CA TRP A 17 0.09 11.27 2.51
C TRP A 17 1.51 10.98 2.03
N ILE A 18 1.65 10.04 1.10
CA ILE A 18 2.89 9.86 0.35
C ILE A 18 2.75 10.68 -0.94
N ASP A 19 3.74 11.51 -1.25
CA ASP A 19 3.78 12.17 -2.55
C ASP A 19 4.07 11.14 -3.65
N HIS A 20 3.16 11.01 -4.61
CA HIS A 20 3.04 9.83 -5.48
C HIS A 20 3.64 10.02 -6.88
N ASP A 21 4.01 11.25 -7.25
CA ASP A 21 4.45 11.57 -8.62
C ASP A 21 5.75 10.84 -8.99
N GLU A 22 6.64 10.56 -8.03
CA GLU A 22 7.89 9.82 -8.26
C GLU A 22 7.79 8.31 -7.96
N VAL A 23 6.78 7.88 -7.21
CA VAL A 23 6.68 6.51 -6.64
C VAL A 23 5.51 5.70 -7.18
N THR A 24 4.79 6.24 -8.17
CA THR A 24 3.68 5.52 -8.81
C THR A 24 4.17 4.23 -9.47
N LEU A 25 5.25 4.33 -10.24
CA LEU A 25 5.90 3.21 -10.95
C LEU A 25 7.19 2.74 -10.25
N THR A 26 7.67 3.48 -9.26
CA THR A 26 8.93 3.19 -8.58
C THR A 26 8.66 2.55 -7.23
N SER A 27 9.13 1.31 -7.06
CA SER A 27 9.17 0.57 -5.80
C SER A 27 9.85 1.35 -4.67
N PHE A 28 9.17 1.53 -3.53
CA PHE A 28 9.70 2.24 -2.36
C PHE A 28 9.35 1.57 -1.02
N LEU A 29 10.03 1.98 0.06
CA LEU A 29 9.77 1.47 1.42
C LEU A 29 8.59 2.21 2.04
N TRP A 30 7.50 1.49 2.31
CA TRP A 30 6.27 2.05 2.89
C TRP A 30 6.43 2.49 4.34
N ASN A 31 7.31 1.83 5.08
CA ASN A 31 7.61 2.06 6.47
C ASN A 31 8.56 3.27 6.67
N PHE A 32 9.29 3.65 5.62
CA PHE A 32 10.19 4.80 5.61
C PHE A 32 10.11 5.51 4.25
N PRO A 33 8.97 6.13 3.89
CA PRO A 33 8.87 6.81 2.62
C PRO A 33 9.82 8.01 2.63
N ALA A 34 10.61 8.18 1.58
CA ALA A 34 11.44 9.39 1.43
C ALA A 34 10.57 10.65 1.28
N ASN A 35 9.35 10.49 0.74
CA ASN A 35 8.46 11.57 0.34
C ASN A 35 7.19 11.61 1.21
N VAL A 36 7.35 11.61 2.55
CA VAL A 36 6.23 11.78 3.49
C VAL A 36 5.74 13.23 3.45
N GLY A 37 4.49 13.42 3.04
CA GLY A 37 3.82 14.71 2.96
C GLY A 37 3.08 15.11 4.25
N LYS A 38 2.00 15.85 4.05
CA LYS A 38 1.14 16.33 5.15
C LYS A 38 0.41 15.18 5.85
N GLU A 39 0.14 15.38 7.14
CA GLU A 39 -0.76 14.51 7.93
C GLU A 39 -2.12 14.41 7.23
N THR A 40 -2.72 13.21 7.24
CA THR A 40 -4.04 13.00 6.66
C THR A 40 -5.12 13.59 7.56
N PRO A 41 -6.30 13.97 7.02
CA PRO A 41 -7.49 14.11 7.85
C PRO A 41 -7.81 12.79 8.58
N ALA A 42 -8.79 12.80 9.49
CA ALA A 42 -9.24 11.57 10.13
C ALA A 42 -9.73 10.58 9.07
N LEU A 43 -9.10 9.40 9.02
CA LEU A 43 -9.41 8.31 8.10
C LEU A 43 -10.09 7.17 8.84
N THR A 44 -11.09 6.55 8.21
CA THR A 44 -11.75 5.34 8.71
C THR A 44 -11.44 4.17 7.81
N ILE A 45 -11.07 3.04 8.39
CA ILE A 45 -10.82 1.79 7.65
C ILE A 45 -12.11 1.33 6.99
N VAL A 46 -12.03 1.02 5.70
CA VAL A 46 -13.16 0.54 4.90
C VAL A 46 -13.02 -0.95 4.63
N ALA A 47 -11.82 -1.39 4.27
CA ALA A 47 -11.54 -2.78 3.92
C ALA A 47 -10.05 -3.10 4.04
N GLU A 48 -9.75 -4.38 4.10
CA GLU A 48 -8.42 -4.95 3.97
C GLU A 48 -8.46 -6.07 2.95
N ILE A 49 -7.46 -6.12 2.08
CA ILE A 49 -7.26 -7.21 1.13
C ILE A 49 -5.80 -7.66 1.19
N GLU A 50 -5.56 -8.89 0.75
CA GLU A 50 -4.22 -9.35 0.47
C GLU A 50 -3.82 -8.96 -0.96
N THR A 51 -2.59 -8.49 -1.12
CA THR A 51 -2.00 -8.13 -2.40
C THR A 51 -0.64 -8.81 -2.55
N LEU A 52 -0.30 -9.15 -3.79
CA LEU A 52 0.95 -9.80 -4.20
C LEU A 52 1.89 -8.77 -4.82
N HIS A 53 3.14 -8.77 -4.41
CA HIS A 53 4.12 -7.80 -4.91
C HIS A 53 5.39 -8.50 -5.35
N SER A 54 5.92 -8.07 -6.49
CA SER A 54 7.10 -8.70 -7.08
C SER A 54 8.32 -8.58 -6.15
N CYS A 55 9.05 -9.69 -6.01
CA CYS A 55 10.29 -9.70 -5.22
C CYS A 55 11.43 -9.10 -6.04
N ALA A 56 11.86 -7.86 -5.74
CA ALA A 56 13.09 -7.31 -6.30
C ALA A 56 14.34 -8.06 -5.77
N PHE A 57 14.28 -8.52 -4.52
CA PHE A 57 15.30 -9.34 -3.84
C PHE A 57 14.68 -10.00 -2.58
N PRO A 58 15.04 -11.24 -2.20
CA PRO A 58 14.59 -11.85 -0.93
C PRO A 58 14.94 -10.96 0.26
N GLY A 59 13.96 -10.65 1.11
CA GLY A 59 14.18 -9.72 2.22
C GLY A 59 14.08 -8.23 1.86
N PHE A 60 13.53 -7.89 0.69
CA PHE A 60 13.30 -6.50 0.29
C PHE A 60 11.88 -6.29 -0.24
N PHE A 61 11.01 -5.74 0.62
CA PHE A 61 9.63 -5.41 0.30
C PHE A 61 9.51 -3.96 -0.18
N LYS A 62 9.31 -3.77 -1.49
CA LYS A 62 9.11 -2.46 -2.09
C LYS A 62 8.05 -2.47 -3.19
N PRO A 63 6.76 -2.55 -2.84
CA PRO A 63 5.72 -2.46 -3.85
C PRO A 63 5.59 -1.05 -4.40
N SER A 64 5.34 -0.95 -5.69
CA SER A 64 4.90 0.28 -6.36
C SER A 64 3.41 0.52 -6.09
N ILE A 65 2.97 1.78 -6.19
CA ILE A 65 1.54 2.11 -6.09
C ILE A 65 0.74 1.46 -7.23
N GLN A 66 1.33 1.36 -8.42
CA GLN A 66 0.68 0.75 -9.57
C GLN A 66 0.40 -0.75 -9.35
N GLU A 67 1.31 -1.50 -8.71
CA GLU A 67 1.08 -2.89 -8.33
C GLU A 67 -0.12 -3.02 -7.38
N VAL A 68 -0.26 -2.13 -6.41
CA VAL A 68 -1.41 -2.11 -5.50
C VAL A 68 -2.69 -1.79 -6.26
N TRP A 69 -2.69 -0.74 -7.09
CA TRP A 69 -3.87 -0.32 -7.86
C TRP A 69 -4.38 -1.41 -8.82
N ASN A 70 -3.48 -2.17 -9.44
CA ASN A 70 -3.85 -3.25 -10.35
C ASN A 70 -4.55 -4.42 -9.65
N GLN A 71 -4.46 -4.49 -8.32
CA GLN A 71 -5.02 -5.57 -7.52
C GLN A 71 -6.27 -5.17 -6.75
N ILE A 72 -6.69 -3.89 -6.82
CA ILE A 72 -7.93 -3.44 -6.21
C ILE A 72 -9.11 -4.13 -6.93
N PRO A 73 -9.89 -4.99 -6.24
CA PRO A 73 -11.04 -5.65 -6.85
C PRO A 73 -12.06 -4.63 -7.38
N GLU A 74 -12.71 -4.94 -8.51
CA GLU A 74 -13.71 -4.05 -9.13
C GLU A 74 -14.79 -3.59 -8.14
N LEU A 75 -15.20 -4.46 -7.20
CA LEU A 75 -16.21 -4.16 -6.19
C LEU A 75 -15.84 -2.96 -5.30
N PHE A 76 -14.55 -2.68 -5.14
CA PHE A 76 -14.03 -1.56 -4.36
C PHE A 76 -13.91 -0.27 -5.17
N LYS A 77 -14.01 -0.33 -6.51
CA LYS A 77 -13.94 0.87 -7.36
C LYS A 77 -15.18 1.75 -7.27
N ASP A 78 -16.30 1.17 -6.87
CA ASP A 78 -17.56 1.88 -6.61
C ASP A 78 -17.68 2.36 -5.16
N ILE A 79 -16.71 1.98 -4.31
CA ILE A 79 -16.63 2.45 -2.92
C ILE A 79 -15.79 3.72 -2.91
N ASP A 80 -16.22 4.70 -2.11
CA ASP A 80 -15.56 6.00 -1.99
C ASP A 80 -14.22 5.91 -1.21
N LEU A 81 -13.24 5.30 -1.85
CA LEU A 81 -11.90 5.08 -1.31
C LEU A 81 -11.03 6.32 -1.54
N HIS A 82 -10.52 6.86 -0.45
CA HIS A 82 -9.70 8.07 -0.46
C HIS A 82 -8.22 7.77 -0.29
N ALA A 83 -7.89 6.75 0.51
CA ALA A 83 -6.51 6.41 0.81
C ALA A 83 -6.27 4.92 0.91
N PHE A 84 -5.00 4.52 0.81
CA PHE A 84 -4.58 3.16 1.11
C PHE A 84 -3.16 3.11 1.68
N GLU A 85 -2.89 2.13 2.53
CA GLU A 85 -1.53 1.74 2.94
C GLU A 85 -1.31 0.27 2.59
N THR A 86 -0.04 -0.11 2.37
CA THR A 86 0.31 -1.53 2.24
C THR A 86 1.44 -1.89 3.19
N ASN A 87 1.26 -2.98 3.92
CA ASN A 87 2.19 -3.47 4.93
C ASN A 87 2.40 -4.97 4.75
N LEU A 88 3.58 -5.47 5.12
CA LEU A 88 3.80 -6.91 5.19
C LEU A 88 2.87 -7.55 6.22
N ILE A 89 2.49 -8.80 5.97
CA ILE A 89 1.66 -9.58 6.90
C ILE A 89 2.51 -10.06 8.08
N SER A 90 3.80 -10.32 7.86
CA SER A 90 4.78 -10.72 8.87
C SER A 90 6.02 -9.82 8.85
N ASN A 91 6.72 -9.79 9.99
CA ASN A 91 8.05 -9.18 10.08
C ASN A 91 9.12 -10.09 9.44
N ASP A 92 8.85 -11.39 9.28
CA ASP A 92 9.68 -12.28 8.49
C ASP A 92 9.24 -12.22 7.02
N LEU A 93 10.15 -11.72 6.18
CA LEU A 93 9.92 -11.57 4.75
C LEU A 93 9.81 -12.93 4.06
N ASN A 94 10.45 -13.97 4.59
CA ASN A 94 10.37 -15.32 4.03
C ASN A 94 9.02 -15.98 4.29
N GLU A 95 8.35 -15.61 5.40
CA GLU A 95 6.98 -16.07 5.68
C GLU A 95 5.95 -15.41 4.75
N CYS A 96 6.31 -14.29 4.13
CA CYS A 96 5.45 -13.59 3.18
C CYS A 96 5.68 -14.07 1.74
N LEU A 97 6.63 -14.97 1.47
CA LEU A 97 6.87 -15.46 0.11
C LEU A 97 5.76 -16.41 -0.34
N THR A 98 5.39 -16.31 -1.61
CA THR A 98 4.60 -17.35 -2.28
C THR A 98 5.39 -18.66 -2.34
N GLU A 99 4.70 -19.80 -2.56
CA GLU A 99 5.34 -21.12 -2.63
C GLU A 99 6.45 -21.21 -3.70
N ASP A 100 6.30 -20.46 -4.80
CA ASP A 100 7.27 -20.34 -5.89
C ASP A 100 8.36 -19.27 -5.63
N GLN A 101 8.32 -18.60 -4.47
CA GLN A 101 9.24 -17.56 -4.02
C GLN A 101 9.38 -16.37 -4.98
N SER A 102 8.39 -16.16 -5.85
CA SER A 102 8.43 -15.09 -6.86
C SER A 102 7.86 -13.76 -6.36
N SER A 103 7.03 -13.79 -5.30
CA SER A 103 6.28 -12.64 -4.80
C SER A 103 6.15 -12.62 -3.28
N HIS A 104 5.95 -11.43 -2.69
CA HIS A 104 5.56 -11.26 -1.29
C HIS A 104 4.05 -11.00 -1.17
N ILE A 105 3.39 -11.65 -0.22
CA ILE A 105 2.03 -11.34 0.22
C ILE A 105 2.08 -10.17 1.22
N ALA A 106 1.29 -9.14 0.93
CA ALA A 106 1.11 -7.97 1.77
C ALA A 106 -0.36 -7.76 2.08
N ARG A 107 -0.63 -7.00 3.14
CA ARG A 107 -1.95 -6.50 3.45
C ARG A 107 -2.07 -5.06 2.99
N THR A 108 -3.00 -4.83 2.07
CA THR A 108 -3.41 -3.49 1.68
C THR A 108 -4.69 -3.12 2.42
N ARG A 109 -4.65 -1.99 3.11
CA ARG A 109 -5.77 -1.44 3.87
C ARG A 109 -6.26 -0.17 3.18
N PHE A 110 -7.58 -0.09 2.99
CA PHE A 110 -8.23 1.05 2.36
C PHE A 110 -8.97 1.91 3.37
N TYR A 111 -9.06 3.20 3.07
CA TYR A 111 -9.68 4.19 3.93
C TYR A 111 -10.60 5.13 3.17
N LYS A 112 -11.54 5.71 3.93
CA LYS A 112 -12.31 6.89 3.54
C LYS A 112 -12.07 8.03 4.53
N VAL A 113 -12.23 9.26 4.06
CA VAL A 113 -12.25 10.43 4.96
C VAL A 113 -13.49 10.34 5.84
N LYS A 114 -13.32 10.67 7.12
CA LYS A 114 -14.39 10.69 8.12
C LYS A 114 -15.32 11.90 7.94
#